data_AF-A0A0B0EQJ8-F1
#
_entry.id   AF-A0A0B0EQJ8-F1
#
_cell.length_a   1.000
_cell.length_b   1.000
_cell.length_c   1.000
_cell.angle_alpha   90.00
_cell.angle_beta   90.00
_cell.angle_gamma   90.00
#
_symmetry.space_group_name_H-M   'P 1'
#
loop_
_entity.id
_entity.type
_entity.pdbx_description
1 polymer ?
#
loop_
_entity_poly.entity_id
_entity_poly.type
_entity_poly.pdbx_seq_one_letter_code
_entity_poly.pdbx_strand_id
1 'polypeptide(L)'
;MAKQMKKKNFCFSGKQLNPDIASTDDVYKLQSLLGRYGYLRGAYYPGSYDEATRNAVSQFQSFYHIYPEDDGVCDQQTIDLLNTPRCSMSDPSPGQRSVIGRLAPYVTVGAKWQMNSLSYRYLNSTPDLPEDRQREIIKESFNRWSEISALEFIETQKNLESDISIAFHRGSHGDGEPFDDSGGPDGNTLAHAFFPPPAGGSWAGSLHFDEYETWKDQPGGMGIRLYNVSLHEIGHLLGLSHSQDQNAIMYAYYAEDRNDLRADDIAGIQSLYGSAAPGPVAISPGQMVSGYLQQKNDKVQYQVTLQNKLLVKLDGPSGQDFDLYVRYGKQVDKKNEQYDSVGYGVTADELVTIEGPKAGTYYILVDSYRGSGSYNLEVEVV
;
A
#
# COMPACT_ATOMS: atom_id res chain seq x y z
N MET A 1 -20.25 11.92 -20.02
CA MET A 1 -21.60 11.39 -19.73
C MET A 1 -21.52 10.75 -18.37
N ALA A 2 -22.31 11.17 -17.39
CA ALA A 2 -22.34 10.52 -16.08
C ALA A 2 -22.62 9.03 -16.28
N LYS A 3 -21.85 8.15 -15.62
CA LYS A 3 -22.09 6.70 -15.54
C LYS A 3 -23.39 6.46 -14.78
N GLN A 4 -24.52 6.81 -15.38
CA GLN A 4 -25.84 6.68 -14.82
C GLN A 4 -26.44 5.35 -15.27
N MET A 5 -25.68 4.26 -15.13
CA MET A 5 -26.29 2.94 -15.13
C MET A 5 -26.79 2.71 -13.70
N LYS A 6 -28.09 2.51 -13.54
CA LYS A 6 -28.64 2.02 -12.28
C LYS A 6 -27.88 0.74 -11.96
N LYS A 7 -27.04 0.76 -10.91
CA LYS A 7 -26.54 -0.48 -10.34
C LYS A 7 -27.76 -1.38 -10.16
N LYS A 8 -27.73 -2.60 -10.70
CA LYS A 8 -28.70 -3.58 -10.26
C LYS A 8 -28.44 -3.72 -8.77
N ASN A 9 -29.49 -3.62 -7.96
CA ASN A 9 -29.32 -3.72 -6.53
C ASN A 9 -28.87 -5.16 -6.24
N PHE A 10 -27.55 -5.38 -6.17
CA PHE A 10 -26.98 -6.48 -5.42
C PHE A 10 -27.42 -6.27 -3.98
N CYS A 11 -28.57 -6.83 -3.67
CA CYS A 11 -29.17 -6.83 -2.37
C CYS A 11 -29.78 -8.22 -2.21
N PHE A 12 -29.39 -8.88 -1.12
CA PHE A 12 -30.16 -9.98 -0.61
C PHE A 12 -31.58 -9.50 -0.31
N SER A 13 -32.58 -10.28 -0.72
CA SER A 13 -33.98 -9.87 -0.57
C SER A 13 -34.51 -10.09 0.85
N GLY A 14 -33.88 -11.01 1.59
CA GLY A 14 -34.18 -11.34 2.98
C GLY A 14 -33.33 -10.56 3.99
N LYS A 15 -33.80 -10.56 5.24
CA LYS A 15 -33.06 -10.05 6.42
C LYS A 15 -32.20 -11.11 7.11
N GLN A 16 -32.30 -12.35 6.63
CA GLN A 16 -31.59 -13.52 7.13
C GLN A 16 -31.68 -14.61 6.07
N LEU A 17 -30.61 -15.36 5.86
CA LEU A 17 -30.57 -16.52 4.97
C LEU A 17 -30.13 -17.75 5.78
N ASN A 18 -30.95 -18.80 5.72
CA ASN A 18 -30.69 -20.11 6.30
C ASN A 18 -31.49 -21.17 5.51
N PRO A 19 -31.36 -22.47 5.82
CA PRO A 19 -32.04 -23.54 5.08
C PRO A 19 -33.57 -23.42 5.00
N ASP A 20 -34.22 -22.76 5.96
CA ASP A 20 -35.67 -22.71 6.08
C ASP A 20 -36.31 -21.49 5.38
N ILE A 21 -35.55 -20.41 5.17
CA ILE A 21 -36.10 -19.12 4.70
C ILE A 21 -35.38 -18.52 3.48
N ALA A 22 -34.21 -19.03 3.09
CA ALA A 22 -33.46 -18.45 1.98
C ALA A 22 -34.10 -18.80 0.62
N SER A 23 -34.24 -17.80 -0.25
CA SER A 23 -34.58 -18.05 -1.65
C SER A 23 -33.38 -18.67 -2.38
N THR A 24 -33.64 -19.55 -3.36
CA THR A 24 -32.60 -20.17 -4.19
C THR A 24 -31.68 -19.11 -4.82
N ASP A 25 -32.24 -18.00 -5.30
CA ASP A 25 -31.48 -16.90 -5.90
C ASP A 25 -30.53 -16.22 -4.90
N ASP A 26 -30.98 -15.97 -3.66
CA ASP A 26 -30.12 -15.37 -2.65
C ASP A 26 -29.03 -16.33 -2.17
N VAL A 27 -29.31 -17.64 -2.15
CA VAL A 27 -28.27 -18.65 -1.88
C VAL A 27 -27.23 -18.69 -3.00
N TYR A 28 -27.64 -18.59 -4.27
CA TYR A 28 -26.69 -18.51 -5.39
C TYR A 28 -25.75 -17.30 -5.26
N LYS A 29 -26.28 -16.13 -4.93
CA LYS A 29 -25.48 -14.91 -4.68
C LYS A 29 -24.50 -15.13 -3.53
N LEU A 30 -24.97 -15.68 -2.41
CA LEU A 30 -24.17 -15.94 -1.23
C LEU A 30 -23.02 -16.91 -1.54
N GLN A 31 -23.31 -18.01 -2.23
CA GLN A 31 -22.30 -18.99 -2.63
C GLN A 31 -21.29 -18.41 -3.61
N SER A 32 -21.71 -17.58 -4.56
CA SER A 32 -20.80 -16.89 -5.49
C SER A 32 -19.82 -16.00 -4.73
N LEU A 33 -20.33 -15.16 -3.81
CA LEU A 33 -19.51 -14.28 -2.98
C LEU A 33 -18.53 -15.06 -2.09
N LEU A 34 -19.02 -16.04 -1.34
CA LEU A 34 -18.18 -16.83 -0.45
C LEU A 34 -17.14 -17.63 -1.22
N GLY A 35 -17.45 -18.07 -2.45
CA GLY A 35 -16.48 -18.69 -3.35
C GLY A 35 -15.38 -17.72 -3.77
N ARG A 36 -15.77 -16.53 -4.24
CA ARG A 36 -14.84 -15.45 -4.65
C ARG A 36 -13.93 -15.01 -3.52
N TYR A 37 -14.47 -14.79 -2.33
CA TYR A 37 -13.70 -14.38 -1.16
C TYR A 37 -12.91 -15.53 -0.52
N GLY A 38 -13.06 -16.76 -1.03
CA GLY A 38 -12.22 -17.90 -0.68
C GLY A 38 -12.73 -18.77 0.47
N TYR A 39 -13.95 -18.52 0.98
CA TYR A 39 -14.57 -19.27 2.08
C TYR A 39 -15.30 -20.55 1.63
N LEU A 40 -15.89 -20.54 0.43
CA LEU A 40 -16.60 -21.69 -0.13
C LEU A 40 -15.72 -22.39 -1.17
N ARG A 41 -15.17 -23.54 -0.80
CA ARG A 41 -14.31 -24.37 -1.67
C ARG A 41 -14.79 -25.82 -1.67
N GLY A 42 -14.57 -26.52 -2.78
CA GLY A 42 -14.92 -27.93 -2.91
C GLY A 42 -16.37 -28.16 -3.34
N ALA A 43 -16.94 -29.29 -2.95
CA ALA A 43 -18.29 -29.70 -3.36
C ALA A 43 -19.36 -28.99 -2.51
N TYR A 44 -20.32 -28.36 -3.19
CA TYR A 44 -21.52 -27.76 -2.60
C TYR A 44 -22.68 -27.91 -3.60
N TYR A 45 -23.91 -27.71 -3.14
CA TYR A 45 -25.13 -27.75 -3.94
C TYR A 45 -25.54 -26.32 -4.34
N PRO A 46 -25.39 -25.94 -5.62
CA PRO A 46 -25.68 -24.57 -6.04
C PRO A 46 -27.15 -24.19 -5.79
N GLY A 47 -27.39 -23.06 -5.14
CA GLY A 47 -28.72 -22.55 -4.79
C GLY A 47 -29.37 -23.23 -3.57
N SER A 48 -28.67 -24.18 -2.93
CA SER A 48 -29.11 -24.84 -1.69
C SER A 48 -28.23 -24.40 -0.52
N TYR A 49 -28.84 -23.95 0.58
CA TYR A 49 -28.12 -23.57 1.80
C TYR A 49 -27.69 -24.84 2.55
N ASP A 50 -26.68 -25.51 2.02
CA ASP A 50 -26.14 -26.77 2.53
C ASP A 50 -25.08 -26.56 3.62
N GLU A 51 -24.52 -27.66 4.13
CA GLU A 51 -23.49 -27.62 5.17
C GLU A 51 -22.22 -26.89 4.72
N ALA A 52 -21.83 -27.01 3.45
CA ALA A 52 -20.69 -26.27 2.90
C ALA A 52 -20.93 -24.76 2.92
N THR A 53 -22.12 -24.31 2.52
CA THR A 53 -22.54 -22.91 2.58
C THR A 53 -22.58 -22.41 4.01
N ARG A 54 -23.16 -23.20 4.93
CA ARG A 54 -23.21 -22.90 6.36
C ARG A 54 -21.81 -22.68 6.94
N ASN A 55 -20.88 -23.61 6.67
CA ASN A 55 -19.50 -23.52 7.16
C ASN A 55 -18.74 -22.34 6.56
N ALA A 56 -19.02 -21.98 5.31
CA ALA A 56 -18.41 -20.81 4.68
C ALA A 56 -18.92 -19.51 5.31
N VAL A 57 -20.22 -19.43 5.65
CA VAL A 57 -20.79 -18.29 6.40
C VAL A 57 -20.17 -18.17 7.79
N SER A 58 -20.06 -19.26 8.54
CA SER A 58 -19.40 -19.27 9.86
C SER A 58 -17.97 -18.73 9.78
N GLN A 59 -17.19 -19.19 8.80
CA GLN A 59 -15.82 -18.74 8.60
C GLN A 59 -15.73 -17.25 8.23
N PHE A 60 -16.64 -16.76 7.39
CA PHE A 60 -16.75 -15.34 7.07
C PHE A 60 -17.06 -14.51 8.32
N GLN A 61 -18.07 -14.92 9.10
CA GLN A 61 -18.45 -14.24 10.34
C GLN A 61 -17.32 -14.22 11.36
N SER A 62 -16.60 -15.33 11.53
CA SER A 62 -15.44 -15.41 12.43
C SER A 62 -14.30 -14.49 11.97
N PHE A 63 -14.04 -14.39 10.66
CA PHE A 63 -13.02 -13.48 10.14
C PHE A 63 -13.36 -12.01 10.41
N TYR A 64 -14.63 -11.63 10.26
CA TYR A 64 -15.11 -10.26 10.41
C TYR A 64 -15.67 -9.94 11.81
N HIS A 65 -15.56 -10.86 12.77
CA HIS A 65 -16.05 -10.72 14.14
C HIS A 65 -17.54 -10.35 14.24
N ILE A 66 -18.37 -10.99 13.42
CA ILE A 66 -19.84 -10.82 13.43
C ILE A 66 -20.44 -11.83 14.40
N TYR A 67 -21.18 -11.34 15.41
CA TYR A 67 -21.74 -12.17 16.48
C TYR A 67 -23.25 -12.41 16.33
N PRO A 68 -23.76 -13.63 16.65
CA PRO A 68 -23.00 -14.77 17.17
C PRO A 68 -22.14 -15.44 16.08
N GLU A 69 -20.83 -15.58 16.34
CA GLU A 69 -19.93 -16.30 15.45
C GLU A 69 -20.32 -17.79 15.42
N ASP A 70 -19.99 -18.48 14.33
CA ASP A 70 -20.14 -19.93 14.16
C ASP A 70 -21.57 -20.50 14.20
N ASP A 71 -22.61 -19.67 14.13
CA ASP A 71 -23.99 -20.19 14.01
C ASP A 71 -24.30 -20.68 12.58
N GLY A 72 -23.56 -20.15 11.60
CA GLY A 72 -23.68 -20.47 10.17
C GLY A 72 -24.96 -19.94 9.53
N VAL A 73 -25.62 -18.98 10.19
CA VAL A 73 -26.80 -18.28 9.70
C VAL A 73 -26.36 -16.94 9.17
N CYS A 74 -26.60 -16.69 7.89
CA CYS A 74 -26.28 -15.39 7.29
C CYS A 74 -27.32 -14.38 7.73
N ASP A 75 -27.08 -13.76 8.87
CA ASP A 75 -27.97 -12.80 9.52
C ASP A 75 -27.90 -11.40 8.87
N GLN A 76 -28.69 -10.45 9.40
CA GLN A 76 -28.76 -9.10 8.84
C GLN A 76 -27.39 -8.41 8.83
N GLN A 77 -26.58 -8.60 9.88
CA GLN A 77 -25.28 -7.94 9.97
C GLN A 77 -24.29 -8.52 8.94
N THR A 78 -24.34 -9.83 8.71
CA THR A 78 -23.60 -10.52 7.65
C THR A 78 -24.05 -10.05 6.26
N ILE A 79 -25.36 -9.95 6.03
CA ILE A 79 -25.95 -9.47 4.78
C ILE A 79 -25.55 -8.02 4.51
N ASP A 80 -25.62 -7.15 5.50
CA ASP A 80 -25.26 -5.73 5.39
C ASP A 80 -23.79 -5.57 4.99
N LEU A 81 -22.90 -6.35 5.61
CA LEU A 81 -21.50 -6.37 5.24
C LEU A 81 -21.30 -6.92 3.82
N LEU A 82 -21.90 -8.06 3.46
CA LEU A 82 -21.78 -8.64 2.12
C LEU A 82 -22.31 -7.72 1.00
N ASN A 83 -23.28 -6.84 1.29
CA ASN A 83 -23.78 -5.83 0.35
C ASN A 83 -22.87 -4.60 0.24
N THR A 84 -21.88 -4.45 1.12
CA THR A 84 -20.95 -3.31 1.13
C THR A 84 -19.90 -3.49 0.02
N PRO A 85 -19.59 -2.43 -0.76
CA PRO A 85 -18.51 -2.51 -1.75
C PRO A 85 -17.16 -2.90 -1.12
N ARG A 86 -16.35 -3.68 -1.83
CA ARG A 86 -15.06 -4.16 -1.32
C ARG A 86 -14.03 -4.48 -2.41
N CYS A 87 -12.79 -4.74 -1.99
CA CYS A 87 -11.79 -5.42 -2.80
C CYS A 87 -12.23 -6.88 -3.09
N SER A 88 -11.99 -7.38 -4.31
CA SER A 88 -12.30 -8.78 -4.67
C SER A 88 -11.22 -9.78 -4.28
N MET A 89 -10.08 -9.34 -3.76
CA MET A 89 -9.03 -10.24 -3.28
C MET A 89 -9.57 -11.18 -2.20
N SER A 90 -9.18 -12.45 -2.28
CA SER A 90 -9.63 -13.44 -1.30
C SER A 90 -9.15 -13.08 0.10
N ASP A 91 -10.01 -13.33 1.08
CA ASP A 91 -9.65 -13.17 2.48
C ASP A 91 -8.64 -14.26 2.89
N PRO A 92 -7.74 -13.97 3.85
CA PRO A 92 -6.84 -14.97 4.41
C PRO A 92 -7.58 -16.26 4.78
N SER A 93 -6.96 -17.42 4.53
CA SER A 93 -7.59 -18.69 4.89
C SER A 93 -7.91 -18.73 6.38
N PRO A 94 -9.16 -19.04 6.78
CA PRO A 94 -9.54 -19.23 8.17
C PRO A 94 -8.62 -20.29 8.80
N GLY A 95 -7.72 -19.85 9.70
CA GLY A 95 -6.72 -20.72 10.33
C GLY A 95 -5.25 -20.50 9.93
N GLN A 96 -4.93 -19.58 8.99
CA GLN A 96 -3.56 -19.07 8.84
C GLN A 96 -3.21 -18.19 10.04
N ARG A 97 -2.83 -18.83 11.14
CA ARG A 97 -2.17 -18.17 12.27
C ARG A 97 -0.80 -17.71 11.81
N SER A 98 -0.50 -16.43 12.00
CA SER A 98 0.87 -15.89 11.91
C SER A 98 1.82 -16.80 12.69
N VAL A 99 2.99 -17.08 12.09
CA VAL A 99 3.98 -18.09 12.47
C VAL A 99 4.54 -17.92 13.91
N ILE A 100 4.13 -16.89 14.65
CA ILE A 100 4.67 -16.54 15.96
C ILE A 100 3.56 -16.30 17.00
N GLY A 101 2.80 -17.33 17.40
CA GLY A 101 2.18 -17.51 18.73
C GLY A 101 1.33 -16.39 19.37
N ARG A 102 1.15 -15.25 18.70
CA ARG A 102 0.31 -14.10 18.95
C ARG A 102 -0.24 -13.72 17.58
N LEU A 103 -1.53 -13.42 17.52
CA LEU A 103 -2.13 -12.82 16.32
C LEU A 103 -1.33 -11.54 16.03
N ALA A 104 -0.46 -11.58 15.03
CA ALA A 104 -0.09 -10.34 14.38
C ALA A 104 -1.42 -9.76 13.87
N PRO A 105 -1.77 -8.51 14.20
CA PRO A 105 -3.04 -7.95 13.76
C PRO A 105 -3.14 -7.89 12.22
N TYR A 106 -1.98 -7.96 11.55
CA TYR A 106 -1.80 -7.90 10.11
C TYR A 106 -1.52 -9.28 9.54
N VAL A 107 -1.93 -9.49 8.29
CA VAL A 107 -1.68 -10.72 7.55
C VAL A 107 -0.86 -10.40 6.32
N THR A 108 0.20 -11.16 6.06
CA THR A 108 0.97 -11.10 4.80
C THR A 108 0.79 -12.41 4.06
N VAL A 109 0.89 -12.38 2.73
CA VAL A 109 0.76 -13.60 1.91
C VAL A 109 2.05 -14.44 1.87
N GLY A 110 3.10 -14.01 2.58
CA GLY A 110 4.41 -14.66 2.57
C GLY A 110 5.25 -14.37 1.33
N ALA A 111 4.82 -13.44 0.47
CA ALA A 111 5.56 -12.96 -0.69
C ALA A 111 5.79 -11.45 -0.60
N LYS A 112 6.96 -11.00 -1.06
CA LYS A 112 7.35 -9.59 -1.14
C LYS A 112 8.28 -9.34 -2.32
N TRP A 113 8.29 -8.11 -2.80
CA TRP A 113 9.35 -7.64 -3.68
C TRP A 113 10.72 -7.75 -3.01
N GLN A 114 11.73 -8.17 -3.77
CA GLN A 114 13.10 -8.32 -3.25
C GLN A 114 13.87 -6.99 -3.27
N MET A 115 13.41 -6.04 -4.08
CA MET A 115 13.90 -4.67 -4.12
C MET A 115 12.96 -3.73 -3.37
N ASN A 116 13.52 -2.59 -2.94
CA ASN A 116 12.75 -1.53 -2.31
C ASN A 116 12.35 -0.40 -3.26
N SER A 117 13.05 -0.25 -4.40
CA SER A 117 12.69 0.73 -5.43
C SER A 117 11.85 0.04 -6.49
N LEU A 118 10.56 0.37 -6.54
CA LEU A 118 9.59 -0.21 -7.47
C LEU A 118 9.17 0.82 -8.52
N SER A 119 9.12 0.39 -9.76
CA SER A 119 8.61 1.19 -10.88
C SER A 119 7.14 0.91 -11.13
N TYR A 120 6.35 1.93 -11.50
CA TYR A 120 4.95 1.77 -11.88
C TYR A 120 4.59 2.56 -13.14
N ARG A 121 3.59 2.07 -13.89
CA ARG A 121 3.08 2.72 -15.11
C ARG A 121 1.56 2.68 -15.17
N TYR A 122 0.98 3.68 -15.83
CA TYR A 122 -0.45 3.73 -16.17
C TYR A 122 -0.68 3.18 -17.59
N LEU A 123 -1.57 2.19 -17.71
CA LEU A 123 -1.94 1.61 -19.01
C LEU A 123 -3.09 2.38 -19.67
N ASN A 124 -3.99 2.95 -18.88
CA ASN A 124 -5.09 3.80 -19.31
C ASN A 124 -5.56 4.70 -18.14
N SER A 125 -6.67 5.41 -18.34
CA SER A 125 -7.22 6.42 -17.46
C SER A 125 -8.74 6.28 -17.36
N THR A 126 -9.34 6.67 -16.21
CA THR A 126 -10.80 6.83 -16.11
C THR A 126 -11.23 8.21 -16.67
N PRO A 127 -12.41 8.32 -17.32
CA PRO A 127 -12.98 9.61 -17.73
C PRO A 127 -13.68 10.36 -16.59
N ASP A 128 -13.82 9.77 -15.40
CA ASP A 128 -14.53 10.39 -14.26
C ASP A 128 -13.74 11.55 -13.63
N LEU A 129 -12.42 11.54 -13.77
CA LEU A 129 -11.49 12.55 -13.26
C LEU A 129 -10.51 12.99 -14.35
N PRO A 130 -9.99 14.24 -14.31
CA PRO A 130 -8.89 14.65 -15.17
C PRO A 130 -7.67 13.74 -14.99
N GLU A 131 -6.95 13.46 -16.09
CA GLU A 131 -5.87 12.47 -16.06
C GLU A 131 -4.74 12.81 -15.09
N ASP A 132 -4.35 14.08 -15.02
CA ASP A 132 -3.34 14.52 -14.07
C ASP A 132 -3.81 14.37 -12.61
N ARG A 133 -5.10 14.56 -12.34
CA ARG A 133 -5.64 14.46 -10.96
C ARG A 133 -5.69 13.02 -10.48
N GLN A 134 -6.11 12.06 -11.31
CA GLN A 134 -6.08 10.65 -10.92
C GLN A 134 -4.65 10.15 -10.70
N ARG A 135 -3.68 10.58 -11.53
CA ARG A 135 -2.26 10.25 -11.34
C ARG A 135 -1.70 10.85 -10.05
N GLU A 136 -2.10 12.07 -9.70
CA GLU A 136 -1.73 12.71 -8.43
C GLU A 136 -2.29 11.94 -7.23
N ILE A 137 -3.57 11.55 -7.24
CA ILE A 137 -4.21 10.77 -6.16
C ILE A 137 -3.52 9.41 -5.94
N ILE A 138 -3.22 8.70 -7.03
CA ILE A 138 -2.56 7.39 -6.94
C ILE A 138 -1.10 7.56 -6.47
N LYS A 139 -0.41 8.62 -6.92
CA LYS A 139 0.91 8.97 -6.42
C LYS A 139 0.91 9.33 -4.93
N GLU A 140 -0.09 10.08 -4.44
CA GLU A 140 -0.28 10.35 -3.01
C GLU A 140 -0.41 9.04 -2.21
N SER A 141 -1.08 8.03 -2.78
CA SER A 141 -1.24 6.71 -2.15
C SER A 141 0.09 5.94 -2.08
N PHE A 142 0.88 5.92 -3.15
CA PHE A 142 2.25 5.36 -3.13
C PHE A 142 3.16 6.09 -2.15
N ASN A 143 3.11 7.43 -2.15
CA ASN A 143 3.89 8.25 -1.24
C ASN A 143 3.58 7.87 0.21
N ARG A 144 2.30 7.67 0.54
CA ARG A 144 1.91 7.31 1.90
C ARG A 144 2.52 6.00 2.39
N TRP A 145 2.61 4.98 1.53
CA TRP A 145 3.34 3.74 1.85
C TRP A 145 4.86 3.95 1.95
N SER A 146 5.45 4.80 1.11
CA SER A 146 6.90 5.12 1.20
C SER A 146 7.28 5.92 2.45
N GLU A 147 6.38 6.75 2.99
CA GLU A 147 6.65 7.56 4.19
C GLU A 147 6.88 6.72 5.45
N ILE A 148 6.32 5.50 5.50
CA ILE A 148 6.36 4.64 6.67
C ILE A 148 7.16 3.36 6.45
N SER A 149 7.72 3.15 5.25
CA SER A 149 8.51 1.97 4.90
C SER A 149 9.76 2.33 4.12
N ALA A 150 10.72 1.42 3.99
CA ALA A 150 11.93 1.67 3.20
C ALA A 150 11.71 1.64 1.66
N LEU A 151 10.45 1.64 1.20
CA LEU A 151 10.08 1.56 -0.21
C LEU A 151 10.20 2.92 -0.91
N GLU A 152 10.59 2.88 -2.18
CA GLU A 152 10.57 4.01 -3.10
C GLU A 152 9.74 3.64 -4.33
N PHE A 153 8.93 4.57 -4.83
CA PHE A 153 8.11 4.37 -6.03
C PHE A 153 8.47 5.36 -7.13
N ILE A 154 8.69 4.84 -8.34
CA ILE A 154 9.06 5.66 -9.50
C ILE A 154 8.04 5.42 -10.61
N GLU A 155 7.39 6.49 -11.03
CA GLU A 155 6.55 6.45 -12.22
C GLU A 155 7.41 6.39 -13.49
N THR A 156 7.09 5.47 -14.40
CA THR A 156 7.75 5.36 -15.71
C THR A 156 6.81 5.75 -16.85
N GLN A 157 7.38 5.89 -18.06
CA GLN A 157 6.59 6.14 -19.25
C GLN A 157 5.76 4.91 -19.63
N LYS A 158 4.56 5.12 -20.15
CA LYS A 158 3.59 4.07 -20.52
C LYS A 158 4.15 2.95 -21.42
N ASN A 159 5.09 3.28 -22.30
CA ASN A 159 5.69 2.34 -23.26
C ASN A 159 6.93 1.61 -22.71
N LEU A 160 7.33 1.87 -21.48
CA LEU A 160 8.40 1.14 -20.79
C LEU A 160 7.79 0.09 -19.87
N GLU A 161 8.47 -1.04 -19.74
CA GLU A 161 8.13 -2.05 -18.73
C GLU A 161 8.33 -1.49 -17.32
N SER A 162 7.53 -1.97 -16.37
CA SER A 162 7.58 -1.58 -14.96
C SER A 162 7.20 -2.76 -14.07
N ASP A 163 7.59 -2.70 -12.80
CA ASP A 163 7.28 -3.74 -11.80
C ASP A 163 5.77 -3.77 -11.51
N ILE A 164 5.14 -2.60 -11.51
CA ILE A 164 3.71 -2.41 -11.24
C ILE A 164 3.01 -1.83 -12.47
N SER A 165 1.82 -2.33 -12.79
CA SER A 165 0.97 -1.75 -13.83
C SER A 165 -0.42 -1.39 -13.29
N ILE A 166 -0.95 -0.26 -13.72
CA ILE A 166 -2.20 0.31 -13.21
C ILE A 166 -3.16 0.51 -14.37
N ALA A 167 -4.37 -0.03 -14.27
CA ALA A 167 -5.39 0.08 -15.30
C ALA A 167 -6.81 0.16 -14.74
N PHE A 168 -7.71 0.73 -15.54
CA PHE A 168 -9.15 0.78 -15.34
C PHE A 168 -9.80 -0.15 -16.37
N HIS A 169 -10.62 -1.09 -15.91
CA HIS A 169 -11.24 -2.11 -16.76
C HIS A 169 -12.73 -2.28 -16.46
N ARG A 170 -13.48 -2.82 -17.41
CA ARG A 170 -14.87 -3.25 -17.22
C ARG A 170 -14.99 -4.72 -17.52
N GLY A 171 -15.79 -5.43 -16.74
CA GLY A 171 -16.14 -6.83 -17.02
C GLY A 171 -14.90 -7.72 -17.15
N SER A 172 -14.95 -8.68 -18.05
CA SER A 172 -13.79 -9.53 -18.39
C SER A 172 -12.71 -8.72 -19.10
N HIS A 173 -11.49 -8.75 -18.55
CA HIS A 173 -10.35 -7.97 -19.04
C HIS A 173 -9.05 -8.80 -19.17
N GLY A 174 -9.19 -10.13 -19.23
CA GLY A 174 -8.12 -11.04 -19.67
C GLY A 174 -7.31 -11.70 -18.57
N ASP A 175 -7.48 -11.28 -17.32
CA ASP A 175 -6.77 -11.83 -16.15
C ASP A 175 -7.49 -13.01 -15.47
N GLY A 176 -8.73 -13.30 -15.87
CA GLY A 176 -9.56 -14.37 -15.31
C GLY A 176 -10.45 -13.91 -14.16
N GLU A 177 -10.34 -12.65 -13.72
CA GLU A 177 -11.09 -12.05 -12.63
C GLU A 177 -11.99 -10.92 -13.18
N PRO A 178 -13.11 -11.22 -13.85
CA PRO A 178 -13.96 -10.19 -14.42
C PRO A 178 -14.56 -9.29 -13.33
N PHE A 179 -14.55 -7.97 -13.56
CA PHE A 179 -15.33 -7.04 -12.76
C PHE A 179 -16.83 -7.28 -12.95
N ASP A 180 -17.61 -7.04 -11.90
CA ASP A 180 -19.05 -7.24 -11.94
C ASP A 180 -19.73 -6.13 -12.75
N ASP A 181 -20.82 -6.45 -13.43
CA ASP A 181 -21.57 -5.48 -14.22
C ASP A 181 -22.49 -4.65 -13.32
N SER A 182 -21.92 -3.80 -12.47
CA SER A 182 -22.67 -2.83 -11.66
C SER A 182 -23.74 -3.48 -10.75
N GLY A 183 -23.42 -4.58 -10.05
CA GLY A 183 -24.33 -5.21 -9.07
C GLY A 183 -25.12 -6.44 -9.56
N GLY A 184 -24.47 -7.33 -10.30
CA GLY A 184 -24.91 -8.72 -10.50
C GLY A 184 -24.75 -9.58 -9.23
N PRO A 185 -25.09 -10.89 -9.26
CA PRO A 185 -24.97 -11.79 -8.10
C PRO A 185 -23.55 -11.97 -7.54
N ASP A 186 -22.57 -11.37 -8.20
CA ASP A 186 -21.14 -11.49 -7.92
C ASP A 186 -20.58 -10.35 -7.05
N GLY A 187 -21.45 -9.44 -6.57
CA GLY A 187 -21.10 -8.44 -5.56
C GLY A 187 -21.00 -7.01 -6.08
N ASN A 188 -20.09 -6.27 -5.44
CA ASN A 188 -19.80 -4.85 -5.69
C ASN A 188 -18.28 -4.62 -5.54
N THR A 189 -17.54 -5.25 -6.43
CA THR A 189 -16.07 -5.21 -6.48
C THR A 189 -15.59 -3.84 -6.95
N LEU A 190 -14.72 -3.20 -6.18
CA LEU A 190 -14.18 -1.89 -6.54
C LEU A 190 -12.89 -1.97 -7.36
N ALA A 191 -12.05 -2.94 -7.04
CA ALA A 191 -10.73 -3.14 -7.61
C ALA A 191 -10.16 -4.49 -7.17
N HIS A 192 -9.05 -4.88 -7.80
CA HIS A 192 -8.13 -5.90 -7.31
C HIS A 192 -6.69 -5.61 -7.70
N ALA A 193 -5.77 -6.23 -6.97
CA ALA A 193 -4.36 -6.20 -7.26
C ALA A 193 -3.72 -7.59 -7.13
N PHE A 194 -2.66 -7.84 -7.89
CA PHE A 194 -1.95 -9.11 -7.84
C PHE A 194 -0.67 -8.97 -6.99
N PHE A 195 -0.52 -9.87 -6.03
CA PHE A 195 0.60 -9.91 -5.10
C PHE A 195 1.98 -9.92 -5.79
N PRO A 196 3.06 -9.55 -5.08
CA PRO A 196 4.42 -9.69 -5.57
C PRO A 196 4.74 -11.11 -6.08
N PRO A 197 5.70 -11.26 -7.01
CA PRO A 197 6.18 -12.58 -7.42
C PRO A 197 6.71 -13.40 -6.23
N PRO A 198 6.49 -14.73 -6.22
CA PRO A 198 5.77 -15.52 -7.21
C PRO A 198 4.25 -15.58 -6.98
N ALA A 199 3.72 -14.99 -5.89
CA ALA A 199 2.34 -15.19 -5.46
C ALA A 199 1.29 -14.68 -6.46
N GLY A 200 1.55 -13.56 -7.15
CA GLY A 200 0.64 -13.03 -8.18
C GLY A 200 0.71 -13.74 -9.55
N GLY A 201 1.55 -14.76 -9.71
CA GLY A 201 1.69 -15.48 -10.98
C GLY A 201 2.07 -14.57 -12.16
N SER A 202 1.45 -14.79 -13.32
CA SER A 202 1.71 -14.01 -14.54
C SER A 202 1.21 -12.57 -14.49
N TRP A 203 0.37 -12.23 -13.51
CA TRP A 203 -0.20 -10.89 -13.34
C TRP A 203 0.42 -10.12 -12.18
N ALA A 204 1.39 -10.70 -11.47
CA ALA A 204 2.06 -10.11 -10.32
C ALA A 204 2.44 -8.64 -10.57
N GLY A 205 2.06 -7.76 -9.64
CA GLY A 205 2.27 -6.32 -9.77
C GLY A 205 1.20 -5.57 -10.57
N SER A 206 0.14 -6.22 -11.04
CA SER A 206 -0.96 -5.51 -11.72
C SER A 206 -2.03 -5.04 -10.72
N LEU A 207 -2.52 -3.83 -10.89
CA LEU A 207 -3.63 -3.23 -10.14
C LEU A 207 -4.70 -2.80 -11.15
N HIS A 208 -5.89 -3.36 -11.00
CA HIS A 208 -7.04 -3.06 -11.83
C HIS A 208 -8.14 -2.39 -10.99
N PHE A 209 -8.65 -1.25 -11.46
CA PHE A 209 -9.81 -0.57 -10.91
C PHE A 209 -11.04 -0.89 -11.75
N ASP A 210 -12.20 -1.08 -11.11
CA ASP A 210 -13.45 -1.26 -11.83
C ASP A 210 -13.97 0.07 -12.42
N GLU A 211 -14.04 0.12 -13.74
CA GLU A 211 -14.48 1.26 -14.53
C GLU A 211 -16.00 1.32 -14.71
N TYR A 212 -16.77 0.39 -14.10
CA TYR A 212 -18.19 0.57 -13.83
C TYR A 212 -18.45 1.51 -12.65
N GLU A 213 -17.53 1.61 -11.70
CA GLU A 213 -17.63 2.53 -10.57
C GLU A 213 -17.52 3.99 -11.03
N THR A 214 -18.13 4.89 -10.25
CA THR A 214 -17.92 6.33 -10.41
C THR A 214 -16.82 6.78 -9.45
N TRP A 215 -15.64 7.06 -9.99
CA TRP A 215 -14.48 7.48 -9.20
C TRP A 215 -14.54 8.95 -8.85
N LYS A 216 -14.21 9.29 -7.60
CA LYS A 216 -14.15 10.67 -7.12
C LYS A 216 -12.89 10.93 -6.30
N ASP A 217 -12.59 12.20 -6.14
CA ASP A 217 -11.47 12.70 -5.35
C ASP A 217 -11.90 13.06 -3.91
N GLN A 218 -12.87 13.99 -3.83
CA GLN A 218 -13.27 14.62 -2.59
C GLN A 218 -14.23 13.75 -1.76
N PRO A 219 -14.19 13.86 -0.42
CA PRO A 219 -15.15 13.19 0.45
C PRO A 219 -16.57 13.73 0.28
N GLY A 220 -17.56 12.92 0.67
CA GLY A 220 -18.98 13.24 0.53
C GLY A 220 -19.51 13.09 -0.90
N GLY A 221 -20.83 13.19 -1.05
CA GLY A 221 -21.51 12.99 -2.34
C GLY A 221 -21.47 11.53 -2.83
N MET A 222 -22.03 11.29 -4.02
CA MET A 222 -22.05 9.96 -4.64
C MET A 222 -20.69 9.61 -5.27
N GLY A 223 -20.35 8.31 -5.30
CA GLY A 223 -19.11 7.79 -5.90
C GLY A 223 -18.11 7.27 -4.87
N ILE A 224 -17.07 6.60 -5.36
CA ILE A 224 -16.03 5.92 -4.58
C ILE A 224 -14.74 6.73 -4.64
N ARG A 225 -14.13 6.99 -3.47
CA ARG A 225 -12.88 7.73 -3.41
C ARG A 225 -11.75 6.90 -4.01
N LEU A 226 -11.15 7.39 -5.09
CA LEU A 226 -10.02 6.75 -5.74
C LEU A 226 -8.84 6.60 -4.78
N TYR A 227 -8.61 7.59 -3.91
CA TYR A 227 -7.54 7.55 -2.91
C TYR A 227 -7.65 6.35 -1.96
N ASN A 228 -8.82 6.13 -1.36
CA ASN A 228 -9.01 5.06 -0.38
C ASN A 228 -8.76 3.68 -1.01
N VAL A 229 -9.32 3.45 -2.19
CA VAL A 229 -9.14 2.17 -2.90
C VAL A 229 -7.70 2.02 -3.37
N SER A 230 -7.08 3.07 -3.91
CA SER A 230 -5.67 3.03 -4.31
C SER A 230 -4.75 2.70 -3.14
N LEU A 231 -4.96 3.32 -1.98
CA LEU A 231 -4.18 3.06 -0.77
C LEU A 231 -4.30 1.60 -0.32
N HIS A 232 -5.51 1.02 -0.39
CA HIS A 232 -5.77 -0.39 -0.10
C HIS A 232 -5.08 -1.34 -1.09
N GLU A 233 -5.35 -1.18 -2.40
CA GLU A 233 -4.84 -2.10 -3.42
C GLU A 233 -3.32 -2.06 -3.53
N ILE A 234 -2.68 -0.91 -3.25
CA ILE A 234 -1.22 -0.83 -3.18
C ILE A 234 -0.69 -1.70 -2.03
N GLY A 235 -1.40 -1.85 -0.91
CA GLY A 235 -1.00 -2.79 0.14
C GLY A 235 -0.90 -4.23 -0.37
N HIS A 236 -1.84 -4.67 -1.22
CA HIS A 236 -1.77 -5.97 -1.90
C HIS A 236 -0.59 -6.06 -2.88
N LEU A 237 -0.35 -5.03 -3.69
CA LEU A 237 0.84 -4.96 -4.55
C LEU A 237 2.14 -5.13 -3.76
N LEU A 238 2.15 -4.82 -2.47
CA LEU A 238 3.30 -4.91 -1.57
C LEU A 238 3.32 -6.18 -0.71
N GLY A 239 2.31 -7.06 -0.84
CA GLY A 239 2.27 -8.36 -0.16
C GLY A 239 1.48 -8.39 1.16
N LEU A 240 0.73 -7.34 1.47
CA LEU A 240 -0.23 -7.35 2.58
C LEU A 240 -1.52 -8.04 2.16
N SER A 241 -2.08 -8.87 3.03
CA SER A 241 -3.42 -9.46 2.87
C SER A 241 -4.44 -8.65 3.67
N HIS A 242 -5.72 -9.04 3.59
CA HIS A 242 -6.77 -8.31 4.31
C HIS A 242 -6.60 -8.38 5.83
N SER A 243 -6.92 -7.26 6.49
CA SER A 243 -6.92 -7.12 7.94
C SER A 243 -8.28 -7.49 8.54
N GLN A 244 -8.27 -7.97 9.79
CA GLN A 244 -9.48 -8.13 10.60
C GLN A 244 -9.85 -6.86 11.38
N ASP A 245 -8.96 -5.85 11.44
CA ASP A 245 -9.26 -4.56 12.06
C ASP A 245 -10.09 -3.69 11.10
N GLN A 246 -11.37 -3.49 11.41
CA GLN A 246 -12.30 -2.66 10.65
C GLN A 246 -11.83 -1.21 10.40
N ASN A 247 -10.82 -0.73 11.15
CA ASN A 247 -10.26 0.60 10.98
C ASN A 247 -9.03 0.63 10.05
N ALA A 248 -8.38 -0.51 9.81
CA ALA A 248 -7.15 -0.64 9.02
C ALA A 248 -7.43 -0.54 7.52
N ILE A 249 -6.59 0.18 6.76
CA ILE A 249 -6.85 0.40 5.32
C ILE A 249 -7.03 -0.94 4.60
N MET A 250 -6.28 -1.97 5.02
CA MET A 250 -6.34 -3.33 4.48
C MET A 250 -7.60 -4.12 4.88
N TYR A 251 -8.56 -3.57 5.61
CA TYR A 251 -9.87 -4.20 5.76
C TYR A 251 -10.63 -4.16 4.44
N ALA A 252 -11.12 -5.32 3.98
CA ALA A 252 -11.58 -5.51 2.60
C ALA A 252 -12.72 -4.57 2.16
N TYR A 253 -13.64 -4.27 3.07
CA TYR A 253 -14.83 -3.48 2.78
C TYR A 253 -14.56 -1.98 2.84
N TYR A 254 -15.06 -1.27 1.82
CA TYR A 254 -14.88 0.17 1.66
C TYR A 254 -15.60 0.97 2.74
N ALA A 255 -14.87 1.93 3.31
CA ALA A 255 -15.41 2.99 4.13
C ALA A 255 -14.72 4.30 3.74
N GLU A 256 -15.50 5.37 3.54
CA GLU A 256 -14.97 6.65 3.04
C GLU A 256 -14.06 7.35 4.06
N ASP A 257 -14.36 7.21 5.35
CA ASP A 257 -13.60 7.75 6.48
C ASP A 257 -12.31 6.96 6.77
N ARG A 258 -12.13 5.80 6.14
CA ARG A 258 -10.90 5.02 6.19
C ARG A 258 -9.90 5.51 5.15
N ASN A 259 -9.23 6.61 5.47
CA ASN A 259 -8.42 7.39 4.53
C ASN A 259 -6.94 7.54 4.95
N ASP A 260 -6.45 6.70 5.86
CA ASP A 260 -5.04 6.67 6.27
C ASP A 260 -4.66 5.30 6.82
N LEU A 261 -3.36 5.02 6.85
CA LEU A 261 -2.76 3.82 7.42
C LEU A 261 -2.91 3.79 8.94
N ARG A 262 -3.36 2.65 9.48
CA ARG A 262 -3.45 2.40 10.93
C ARG A 262 -2.24 1.60 11.41
N ALA A 263 -2.19 1.41 12.72
CA ALA A 263 -1.13 0.65 13.39
C ALA A 263 -0.95 -0.74 12.78
N ASP A 264 -2.05 -1.37 12.36
CA ASP A 264 -2.02 -2.66 11.70
C ASP A 264 -1.28 -2.64 10.36
N ASP A 265 -1.71 -1.74 9.48
CA ASP A 265 -1.13 -1.55 8.14
C ASP A 265 0.38 -1.22 8.22
N ILE A 266 0.74 -0.32 9.14
CA ILE A 266 2.13 0.12 9.37
C ILE A 266 2.98 -1.04 9.88
N ALA A 267 2.49 -1.81 10.85
CA ALA A 267 3.22 -2.97 11.36
C ALA A 267 3.40 -4.04 10.26
N GLY A 268 2.37 -4.27 9.45
CA GLY A 268 2.42 -5.20 8.32
C GLY A 268 3.48 -4.86 7.31
N ILE A 269 3.47 -3.63 6.79
CA ILE A 269 4.42 -3.23 5.75
C ILE A 269 5.85 -3.11 6.28
N GLN A 270 6.05 -2.62 7.51
CA GLN A 270 7.38 -2.55 8.13
C GLN A 270 7.95 -3.94 8.42
N SER A 271 7.09 -4.95 8.66
CA SER A 271 7.57 -6.33 8.79
C SER A 271 8.13 -6.90 7.49
N LEU A 272 7.69 -6.38 6.33
CA LEU A 272 8.15 -6.82 5.01
C LEU A 272 9.37 -6.02 4.52
N TYR A 273 9.36 -4.70 4.75
CA TYR A 273 10.30 -3.77 4.12
C TYR A 273 11.14 -2.93 5.09
N GLY A 274 10.89 -3.03 6.39
CA GLY A 274 11.46 -2.12 7.39
C GLY A 274 10.78 -0.75 7.38
N SER A 275 11.09 0.09 8.38
CA SER A 275 10.60 1.47 8.46
C SER A 275 11.27 2.36 7.41
N ALA A 276 10.62 3.47 7.08
CA ALA A 276 11.26 4.52 6.28
C ALA A 276 12.59 4.92 6.89
N ALA A 277 13.57 5.25 6.03
CA ALA A 277 14.80 5.87 6.50
C ALA A 277 14.40 7.11 7.32
N PRO A 278 14.94 7.31 8.52
CA PRO A 278 14.59 8.47 9.33
C PRO A 278 14.79 9.74 8.49
N GLY A 279 13.76 10.59 8.46
CA GLY A 279 13.84 11.88 7.79
C GLY A 279 15.00 12.74 8.31
N PRO A 280 15.29 13.90 7.67
CA PRO A 280 16.48 14.66 7.97
C PRO A 280 16.59 15.01 9.45
N VAL A 281 17.63 14.52 10.12
CA VAL A 281 17.89 14.79 11.53
C VAL A 281 18.25 16.27 11.68
N ALA A 282 17.44 17.02 12.42
CA ALA A 282 17.71 18.44 12.65
C ALA A 282 18.93 18.63 13.56
N ILE A 283 19.89 19.43 13.10
CA ILE A 283 21.11 19.76 13.84
C ILE A 283 21.31 21.28 13.89
N SER A 284 21.99 21.74 14.92
CA SER A 284 22.34 23.16 15.09
C SER A 284 23.71 23.46 14.49
N PRO A 285 23.98 24.68 14.02
CA PRO A 285 25.32 25.08 13.61
C PRO A 285 26.31 24.96 14.78
N GLY A 286 27.50 24.42 14.53
CA GLY A 286 28.53 24.09 15.52
C GLY A 286 28.25 22.84 16.34
N GLN A 287 27.16 22.11 16.06
CA GLN A 287 26.85 20.85 16.73
C GLN A 287 27.59 19.70 16.04
N MET A 288 28.42 18.99 16.80
CA MET A 288 28.92 17.68 16.40
C MET A 288 27.86 16.63 16.71
N VAL A 289 27.49 15.84 15.69
CA VAL A 289 26.55 14.73 15.83
C VAL A 289 27.22 13.43 15.42
N SER A 290 27.04 12.40 16.24
CA SER A 290 27.50 11.05 15.91
C SER A 290 26.39 10.25 15.25
N GLY A 291 26.73 9.47 14.23
CA GLY A 291 25.84 8.55 13.56
C GLY A 291 26.48 7.19 13.34
N TYR A 292 25.72 6.23 12.81
CA TYR A 292 26.22 4.89 12.47
C TYR A 292 25.57 4.38 11.18
N LEU A 293 26.37 3.92 10.23
CA LEU A 293 25.92 3.24 9.02
C LEU A 293 26.13 1.73 9.20
N GLN A 294 25.07 0.92 9.07
CA GLN A 294 25.11 -0.52 9.33
C GLN A 294 25.76 -1.30 8.19
N GLN A 295 25.63 -0.82 6.96
CA GLN A 295 26.13 -1.49 5.76
C GLN A 295 26.28 -0.54 4.57
N LYS A 296 26.84 -1.08 3.47
CA LYS A 296 26.91 -0.39 2.17
C LYS A 296 25.52 0.07 1.71
N ASN A 297 25.46 1.27 1.15
CA ASN A 297 24.28 2.00 0.69
C ASN A 297 23.35 2.51 1.81
N ASP A 298 23.73 2.34 3.08
CA ASP A 298 23.03 3.02 4.16
C ASP A 298 23.26 4.52 4.08
N LYS A 299 22.21 5.26 4.43
CA LYS A 299 22.14 6.71 4.30
C LYS A 299 21.53 7.31 5.54
N VAL A 300 22.07 8.44 5.96
CA VAL A 300 21.43 9.29 6.96
C VAL A 300 21.44 10.72 6.42
N GLN A 301 20.28 11.37 6.49
CA GLN A 301 20.17 12.75 6.12
C GLN A 301 20.04 13.62 7.35
N TYR A 302 20.63 14.81 7.28
CA TYR A 302 20.59 15.84 8.30
C TYR A 302 20.05 17.12 7.68
N GLN A 303 19.50 18.00 8.53
CA GLN A 303 19.11 19.35 8.13
C GLN A 303 19.65 20.37 9.11
N VAL A 304 20.17 21.48 8.59
CA VAL A 304 20.72 22.60 9.35
C VAL A 304 20.21 23.90 8.76
N THR A 305 19.75 24.82 9.60
CA THR A 305 19.32 26.16 9.14
C THR A 305 20.37 27.18 9.52
N LEU A 306 20.86 27.91 8.52
CA LEU A 306 21.98 28.84 8.64
C LEU A 306 21.58 30.28 8.33
N GLN A 307 22.32 31.21 8.92
CA GLN A 307 22.27 32.63 8.58
C GLN A 307 23.47 33.07 7.74
N ASN A 308 24.68 32.55 7.98
CA ASN A 308 25.94 32.82 7.24
C ASN A 308 26.81 31.52 7.13
N LYS A 309 27.95 31.60 6.39
CA LYS A 309 28.92 30.56 5.90
C LYS A 309 28.80 29.10 6.41
N LEU A 310 29.04 28.10 5.54
CA LEU A 310 28.91 26.66 5.84
C LEU A 310 30.19 25.88 5.51
N LEU A 311 30.73 25.19 6.51
CA LEU A 311 31.71 24.11 6.36
C LEU A 311 31.09 22.83 6.92
N VAL A 312 31.17 21.72 6.18
CA VAL A 312 30.66 20.41 6.60
C VAL A 312 31.82 19.43 6.65
N LYS A 313 32.04 18.82 7.82
CA LYS A 313 33.10 17.86 8.06
C LYS A 313 32.50 16.53 8.49
N LEU A 314 32.95 15.44 7.87
CA LEU A 314 32.64 14.07 8.24
C LEU A 314 33.94 13.39 8.66
N ASP A 315 33.95 12.83 9.86
CA ASP A 315 35.03 11.97 10.36
C ASP A 315 34.49 10.55 10.53
N GLY A 316 35.08 9.58 9.81
CA GLY A 316 34.59 8.21 9.72
C GLY A 316 35.63 7.14 10.07
N PRO A 317 35.25 5.85 10.00
CA PRO A 317 36.14 4.75 10.37
C PRO A 317 37.17 4.45 9.26
N SER A 318 38.41 4.15 9.67
CA SER A 318 39.50 3.78 8.75
C SER A 318 39.16 2.54 7.92
N GLY A 319 39.50 2.58 6.62
CA GLY A 319 39.26 1.49 5.66
C GLY A 319 37.87 1.50 5.00
N GLN A 320 36.95 2.33 5.47
CA GLN A 320 35.62 2.53 4.87
C GLN A 320 35.60 3.74 3.93
N ASP A 321 34.49 3.89 3.21
CA ASP A 321 34.31 4.85 2.14
C ASP A 321 32.91 5.47 2.26
N PHE A 322 32.83 6.65 2.87
CA PHE A 322 31.59 7.37 3.12
C PHE A 322 31.63 8.66 2.33
N ASP A 323 30.53 9.00 1.67
CA ASP A 323 30.40 10.21 0.86
C ASP A 323 29.50 11.24 1.57
N LEU A 324 29.79 12.52 1.34
CA LEU A 324 28.96 13.66 1.76
C LEU A 324 28.32 14.34 0.56
N TYR A 325 27.02 14.60 0.64
CA TYR A 325 26.30 15.44 -0.33
C TYR A 325 25.54 16.54 0.39
N VAL A 326 25.52 17.74 -0.18
CA VAL A 326 24.86 18.90 0.42
C VAL A 326 23.94 19.56 -0.60
N ARG A 327 22.73 19.96 -0.17
CA ARG A 327 21.74 20.67 -1.00
C ARG A 327 21.00 21.75 -0.22
N TYR A 328 20.80 22.90 -0.82
CA TYR A 328 20.06 24.03 -0.27
C TYR A 328 18.55 23.93 -0.56
N GLY A 329 17.73 24.15 0.46
CA GLY A 329 16.28 24.30 0.38
C GLY A 329 15.49 23.02 0.10
N LYS A 330 16.14 21.91 -0.28
CA LYS A 330 15.52 20.61 -0.53
C LYS A 330 16.41 19.46 -0.08
N GLN A 331 15.79 18.34 0.26
CA GLN A 331 16.48 17.08 0.56
C GLN A 331 17.41 16.67 -0.59
N VAL A 332 18.54 16.04 -0.22
CA VAL A 332 19.48 15.50 -1.19
C VAL A 332 18.83 14.32 -1.90
N ASP A 333 18.89 14.31 -3.22
CA ASP A 333 18.46 13.17 -4.03
C ASP A 333 19.64 12.71 -4.88
N LYS A 334 20.47 11.83 -4.28
CA LYS A 334 21.66 11.28 -4.94
C LYS A 334 21.30 10.47 -6.19
N LYS A 335 20.12 9.82 -6.20
CA LYS A 335 19.68 8.93 -7.29
C LYS A 335 19.46 9.70 -8.59
N ASN A 336 18.91 10.91 -8.49
CA ASN A 336 18.69 11.80 -9.63
C ASN A 336 19.78 12.89 -9.75
N GLU A 337 20.94 12.69 -9.10
CA GLU A 337 22.07 13.62 -9.08
C GLU A 337 21.68 15.06 -8.65
N GLN A 338 20.71 15.20 -7.76
CA GLN A 338 20.27 16.49 -7.26
C GLN A 338 20.93 16.82 -5.91
N TYR A 339 22.09 17.45 -6.01
CA TYR A 339 22.85 18.03 -4.90
C TYR A 339 23.64 19.24 -5.40
N ASP A 340 23.97 20.17 -4.50
CA ASP A 340 24.68 21.40 -4.84
C ASP A 340 26.19 21.26 -4.64
N SER A 341 26.63 20.39 -3.73
CA SER A 341 28.04 20.16 -3.41
C SER A 341 28.24 18.74 -2.90
N VAL A 342 29.46 18.22 -3.09
CA VAL A 342 29.79 16.84 -2.73
C VAL A 342 31.24 16.76 -2.22
N GLY A 343 31.45 15.91 -1.22
CA GLY A 343 32.75 15.41 -0.78
C GLY A 343 32.72 13.90 -0.95
N TYR A 344 33.59 13.38 -1.81
CA TYR A 344 33.71 11.95 -2.06
C TYR A 344 35.18 11.61 -2.26
N GLY A 345 35.55 10.39 -1.89
CA GLY A 345 36.93 9.97 -1.83
C GLY A 345 37.07 8.47 -1.90
N VAL A 346 38.07 7.96 -1.17
CA VAL A 346 38.28 6.52 -0.94
C VAL A 346 38.26 6.19 0.56
N THR A 347 37.99 7.20 1.38
CA THR A 347 38.02 7.19 2.84
C THR A 347 36.66 7.59 3.38
N ALA A 348 36.40 7.32 4.65
CA ALA A 348 35.17 7.77 5.30
C ALA A 348 35.23 9.22 5.80
N ASP A 349 36.40 9.85 5.74
CA ASP A 349 36.59 11.25 6.08
C ASP A 349 36.33 12.12 4.85
N GLU A 350 35.41 13.07 4.98
CA GLU A 350 35.00 13.96 3.88
C GLU A 350 34.86 15.41 4.34
N LEU A 351 35.12 16.33 3.42
CA LEU A 351 35.03 17.78 3.68
C LEU A 351 34.33 18.48 2.53
N VAL A 352 33.28 19.25 2.85
CA VAL A 352 32.57 20.09 1.89
C VAL A 352 32.57 21.54 2.38
N THR A 353 33.08 22.44 1.53
CA THR A 353 33.07 23.89 1.77
C THR A 353 32.10 24.56 0.79
N ILE A 354 31.12 25.31 1.30
CA ILE A 354 30.24 26.12 0.44
C ILE A 354 30.67 27.58 0.53
N GLU A 355 31.17 28.11 -0.59
CA GLU A 355 31.53 29.51 -0.72
C GLU A 355 30.28 30.37 -0.93
N GLY A 356 30.06 31.35 -0.05
CA GLY A 356 28.92 32.27 -0.10
C GLY A 356 27.54 31.61 0.05
N PRO A 357 27.26 30.88 1.14
CA PRO A 357 25.97 30.23 1.31
C PRO A 357 24.85 31.23 1.57
N LYS A 358 23.65 30.80 1.20
CA LYS A 358 22.42 31.56 1.37
C LYS A 358 21.86 31.30 2.77
N ALA A 359 21.26 32.31 3.37
CA ALA A 359 20.48 32.11 4.58
C ALA A 359 19.29 31.17 4.27
N GLY A 360 19.14 30.10 5.04
CA GLY A 360 18.11 29.08 4.84
C GLY A 360 18.55 27.69 5.26
N THR A 361 17.76 26.68 4.89
CA THR A 361 17.98 25.29 5.30
C THR A 361 18.84 24.56 4.28
N TYR A 362 19.87 23.88 4.77
CA TYR A 362 20.69 22.93 4.01
C TYR A 362 20.39 21.52 4.48
N TYR A 363 20.37 20.59 3.53
CA TYR A 363 20.22 19.16 3.76
C TYR A 363 21.55 18.49 3.42
N ILE A 364 22.00 17.61 4.32
CA ILE A 364 23.30 16.95 4.23
C ILE A 364 23.04 15.45 4.26
N LEU A 365 23.50 14.71 3.25
CA LEU A 365 23.41 13.26 3.18
C LEU A 365 24.79 12.67 3.44
N VAL A 366 24.87 11.80 4.44
CA VAL A 366 26.00 10.90 4.67
C VAL A 366 25.62 9.56 4.05
N ASP A 367 26.40 9.08 3.08
CA ASP A 367 26.12 7.86 2.32
C ASP A 367 27.28 6.86 2.44
N SER A 368 26.97 5.60 2.76
CA SER A 368 27.98 4.54 2.80
C SER A 368 28.26 4.00 1.40
N TYR A 369 29.25 4.57 0.71
CA TYR A 369 29.69 4.02 -0.58
C TYR A 369 30.28 2.61 -0.44
N ARG A 370 31.04 2.38 0.64
CA ARG A 370 31.55 1.07 1.04
C ARG A 370 31.74 1.01 2.55
N GLY A 371 31.24 -0.07 3.16
CA GLY A 371 31.56 -0.39 4.56
C GLY A 371 30.42 -0.20 5.55
N SER A 372 30.80 -0.13 6.81
CA SER A 372 29.92 0.19 7.94
C SER A 372 30.73 0.78 9.08
N GLY A 373 30.06 1.50 9.98
CA GLY A 373 30.66 2.01 11.21
C GLY A 373 30.13 3.37 11.65
N SER A 374 30.63 3.81 12.79
CA SER A 374 30.31 5.10 13.40
C SER A 374 31.04 6.24 12.72
N TYR A 375 30.37 7.39 12.60
CA TYR A 375 30.96 8.63 12.11
C TYR A 375 30.56 9.81 12.98
N ASN A 376 31.29 10.91 12.88
CA ASN A 376 30.91 12.22 13.41
C ASN A 376 30.72 13.20 12.26
N LEU A 377 29.60 13.92 12.28
CA LEU A 377 29.30 15.00 11.35
C LEU A 377 29.33 16.31 12.14
N GLU A 378 30.03 17.30 11.61
CA GLU A 378 30.06 18.64 12.17
C GLU A 378 29.77 19.66 11.06
N VAL A 379 28.96 20.66 11.41
CA VAL A 379 28.61 21.77 10.55
C VAL A 379 29.09 23.06 11.19
N GLU A 380 30.17 23.64 10.69
CA GLU A 380 30.72 24.88 11.23
C GLU A 380 30.27 26.11 10.43
N VAL A 381 30.14 27.22 11.15
CA VAL A 381 30.00 28.56 10.56
C VAL A 381 31.37 29.22 10.57
N VAL A 382 31.94 29.45 9.39
CA VAL A 382 33.32 29.96 9.23
C VAL A 382 33.37 31.43 8.84
#